data_AF-A0A939B4P1-F1
#
_entry.id   AF-A0A939B4P1-F1
#
_cell.length_a   1.000
_cell.length_b   1.000
_cell.length_c   1.000
_cell.angle_alpha   90.00
_cell.angle_beta   90.00
_cell.angle_gamma   90.00
#
_symmetry.space_group_name_H-M   'P 1'
#
loop_
_entity.id
_entity.type
_entity.pdbx_description
1 polymer ?
#
loop_
_entity_poly.entity_id
_entity_poly.type
_entity_poly.pdbx_seq_one_letter_code
_entity_poly.pdbx_strand_id
1 'polypeptide(L)'
;MGVAVGNIGLPYNDFCRLTPEEFGHVYEAYSSQRDADRKDSWERARLMTTIMIQPHLKKKLTPQQLLPLPWDAQRAHKANNPQPTAAESKERFEEMLRRTEEG
;
A
#
# COMPACT_ATOMS: atom_id res chain seq x y z
N MET A 1 16.01 -1.46 18.89
CA MET A 1 17.25 -0.80 18.42
C MET A 1 17.79 -1.41 17.12
N GLY A 2 17.98 -2.73 16.99
CA GLY A 2 18.52 -3.35 15.77
C GLY A 2 17.76 -3.01 14.48
N VAL A 3 16.43 -2.99 14.52
CA VAL A 3 15.60 -2.57 13.37
C VAL A 3 15.80 -1.09 13.03
N ALA A 4 15.86 -0.21 14.03
CA ALA A 4 16.01 1.23 13.85
C ALA A 4 17.34 1.60 13.17
N VAL A 5 18.45 1.11 13.70
CA VAL A 5 19.78 1.48 13.21
C VAL A 5 20.22 0.60 12.03
N GLY A 6 19.86 -0.69 12.04
CA GLY A 6 20.30 -1.64 11.02
C GLY A 6 19.42 -1.68 9.77
N ASN A 7 18.10 -1.74 9.94
CA ASN A 7 17.19 -1.96 8.81
C ASN A 7 16.65 -0.65 8.22
N ILE A 8 16.26 0.28 9.09
CA ILE A 8 15.76 1.60 8.71
C ILE A 8 16.94 2.51 8.34
N GLY A 9 18.08 2.35 9.02
CA GLY A 9 19.27 3.19 8.80
C GLY A 9 19.22 4.52 9.56
N LEU A 10 18.44 4.60 10.64
CA LEU A 10 18.37 5.78 11.47
C LEU A 10 19.68 5.93 12.27
N PRO A 11 20.35 7.10 12.25
CA PRO A 11 21.52 7.33 13.08
C PRO A 11 21.22 7.07 14.57
N TYR A 12 22.18 6.51 15.29
CA TYR A 12 21.99 6.15 16.70
C TYR A 12 21.55 7.34 17.55
N ASN A 13 22.16 8.51 17.33
CA ASN A 13 21.82 9.73 18.06
C ASN A 13 20.38 10.17 17.81
N ASP A 14 19.90 10.07 16.56
CA ASP A 14 18.53 10.43 16.20
C ASP A 14 17.54 9.44 16.83
N PHE A 15 17.85 8.13 16.78
CA PHE A 15 17.03 7.11 17.46
C PHE A 15 16.89 7.37 18.96
N CYS A 16 17.98 7.74 19.64
CA CYS A 16 17.96 8.03 21.08
C CYS A 16 17.20 9.32 21.43
N ARG A 17 16.93 10.20 20.46
CA ARG A 17 16.18 11.44 20.64
C ARG A 17 14.68 11.27 20.36
N LEU A 18 14.29 10.24 19.60
CA LEU A 18 12.89 9.95 19.33
C LEU A 18 12.18 9.43 20.57
N THR A 19 10.95 9.88 20.74
CA THR A 19 9.99 9.23 21.63
C THR A 19 9.57 7.87 21.05
N PRO A 20 9.08 6.93 21.89
CA PRO A 20 8.55 5.65 21.40
C PRO A 20 7.42 5.81 20.37
N GLU A 21 6.60 6.84 20.50
CA GLU A 21 5.49 7.14 19.58
C GLU A 21 5.99 7.61 18.22
N GLU A 22 6.92 8.57 18.19
CA GLU A 22 7.55 9.02 16.95
C GLU A 22 8.28 7.89 16.24
N PHE A 23 8.99 7.04 16.99
CA PHE A 23 9.60 5.85 16.42
C PHE A 23 8.56 4.86 15.88
N GLY A 24 7.40 4.74 16.54
CA GLY A 24 6.26 3.96 16.05
C GLY A 24 5.81 4.40 14.67
N HIS A 25 5.62 5.70 14.46
CA HIS A 25 5.26 6.26 13.15
C HIS A 25 6.33 6.03 12.08
N VAL A 26 7.60 6.22 12.43
CA VAL A 26 8.73 5.93 11.50
C VAL A 26 8.74 4.46 11.11
N TYR A 27 8.55 3.56 12.07
CA TYR A 27 8.52 2.12 11.81
C TYR A 27 7.31 1.71 10.96
N GLU A 28 6.13 2.27 11.23
CA GLU A 28 4.92 2.03 10.44
C GLU A 28 5.11 2.47 8.99
N ALA A 29 5.61 3.69 8.75
CA ALA A 29 5.90 4.19 7.41
C ALA A 29 6.93 3.31 6.68
N TYR A 30 8.02 2.96 7.37
CA TYR A 30 9.06 2.08 6.82
C TYR A 30 8.51 0.69 6.44
N SER A 31 7.78 0.04 7.35
CA SER A 31 7.22 -1.30 7.11
C SER A 31 6.20 -1.28 5.98
N SER A 32 5.36 -0.24 5.92
CA SER A 32 4.37 -0.04 4.85
C SER A 32 5.05 0.15 3.49
N GLN A 33 6.11 0.97 3.42
CA GLN A 33 6.87 1.18 2.19
C GLN A 33 7.53 -0.13 1.73
N ARG A 34 8.17 -0.87 2.63
CA ARG A 34 8.80 -2.16 2.31
C ARG A 34 7.80 -3.18 1.77
N ASP A 35 6.60 -3.24 2.37
CA ASP A 35 5.55 -4.12 1.89
C ASP A 35 5.00 -3.67 0.54
N ALA A 36 4.88 -2.36 0.29
CA ALA A 36 4.49 -1.81 -1.00
C ALA A 36 5.52 -2.15 -2.09
N ASP A 37 6.81 -1.92 -1.84
CA ASP A 37 7.90 -2.21 -2.77
C ASP A 37 7.99 -3.71 -3.10
N ARG A 38 7.82 -4.56 -2.08
CA ARG A 38 7.77 -6.01 -2.27
C ARG A 38 6.60 -6.39 -3.17
N LYS A 39 5.40 -5.88 -2.89
CA LYS A 39 4.21 -6.16 -3.70
C LYS A 39 4.40 -5.67 -5.13
N ASP A 40 4.92 -4.46 -5.33
CA ASP A 40 5.21 -3.90 -6.66
C ASP A 40 6.19 -4.76 -7.45
N SER A 41 7.28 -5.20 -6.84
CA SER A 41 8.26 -6.10 -7.47
C SER A 41 7.60 -7.38 -7.98
N TRP A 42 6.75 -8.01 -7.16
CA TRP A 42 5.99 -9.19 -7.54
C TRP A 42 4.97 -8.91 -8.66
N GLU A 43 4.28 -7.78 -8.62
CA GLU A 43 3.34 -7.37 -9.67
C GLU A 43 4.03 -7.13 -11.01
N ARG A 44 5.18 -6.44 -11.00
CA ARG A 44 5.99 -6.18 -12.20
C ARG A 44 6.51 -7.47 -12.81
N ALA A 45 7.03 -8.39 -11.98
CA ALA A 45 7.48 -9.71 -12.44
C ALA A 45 6.32 -10.53 -13.03
N ARG A 46 5.16 -10.52 -12.37
CA ARG A 46 3.93 -11.20 -12.82
C ARG A 46 3.45 -10.65 -14.17
N LEU A 47 3.41 -9.33 -14.32
CA LEU A 47 3.01 -8.68 -15.57
C LEU A 47 4.00 -9.01 -16.70
N MET A 48 5.29 -8.86 -16.46
CA MET A 48 6.34 -9.16 -17.44
C MET A 48 6.24 -10.60 -17.93
N THR A 49 6.11 -11.55 -16.98
CA THR A 49 5.95 -12.97 -17.29
C THR A 49 4.70 -13.21 -18.13
N THR A 50 3.57 -12.57 -17.79
CA THR A 50 2.33 -12.67 -18.57
C THR A 50 2.53 -12.21 -20.01
N ILE A 51 3.21 -11.07 -20.23
CA ILE A 51 3.50 -10.55 -21.56
C ILE A 51 4.39 -11.52 -22.35
N MET A 52 5.41 -12.09 -21.70
CA MET A 52 6.34 -13.03 -22.34
C MET A 52 5.67 -14.33 -22.78
N ILE A 53 4.76 -14.89 -21.99
CA ILE A 53 4.11 -16.17 -22.31
C ILE A 53 2.89 -16.01 -23.23
N GLN A 54 2.25 -14.84 -23.25
CA GLN A 54 0.99 -14.62 -23.97
C GLN A 54 1.02 -15.04 -25.46
N PRO A 55 2.10 -14.82 -26.24
CA PRO A 55 2.18 -15.26 -27.64
C PRO A 55 2.13 -16.77 -27.82
N HIS A 56 2.47 -17.54 -26.77
CA HIS A 56 2.50 -19.01 -26.80
C HIS A 56 1.18 -19.63 -26.33
N LEU A 57 0.21 -18.81 -25.92
CA LEU A 57 -1.08 -19.25 -25.41
C LEU A 57 -2.20 -18.86 -26.39
N LYS A 58 -3.09 -19.81 -26.69
CA LYS A 58 -4.28 -19.55 -27.54
C LYS A 58 -5.33 -18.68 -26.85
N LYS A 59 -5.36 -18.70 -25.51
CA LYS A 59 -6.31 -17.93 -24.69
C LYS A 59 -5.59 -16.71 -24.10
N LYS A 60 -6.31 -15.60 -23.99
CA LYS A 60 -5.84 -14.43 -23.26
C LYS A 60 -5.80 -14.77 -21.77
N LEU A 61 -4.64 -14.56 -21.14
CA LEU A 61 -4.40 -14.82 -19.74
C LEU A 61 -4.24 -13.49 -19.00
N THR A 62 -4.94 -13.31 -17.88
CA THR A 62 -4.69 -12.15 -17.01
C THR A 62 -3.53 -12.42 -16.06
N PRO A 63 -2.80 -11.39 -15.61
CA PRO A 63 -1.74 -11.56 -14.62
C PRO A 63 -2.19 -12.33 -13.36
N GLN A 64 -3.41 -12.07 -12.87
CA GLN A 64 -3.98 -12.73 -11.69
C GLN A 64 -4.30 -14.20 -11.93
N GLN A 65 -4.69 -14.58 -13.16
CA GLN A 65 -4.88 -15.98 -13.54
C GLN A 65 -3.55 -16.71 -13.69
N LEU A 66 -2.50 -16.03 -14.16
CA LEU A 66 -1.16 -16.60 -14.27
C LEU A 66 -0.58 -16.95 -12.90
N LEU A 67 -0.60 -15.99 -11.97
CA LEU A 67 -0.02 -16.17 -10.65
C LEU A 67 -0.89 -15.45 -9.60
N PRO A 68 -1.78 -16.17 -8.89
CA PRO A 68 -2.57 -15.58 -7.82
C PRO A 68 -1.66 -15.24 -6.65
N LEU A 69 -1.67 -13.98 -6.21
CA LEU A 69 -0.87 -13.49 -5.10
C LEU A 69 -1.74 -13.35 -3.84
N PRO A 70 -1.18 -13.49 -2.63
CA PRO A 70 -1.97 -13.50 -1.38
C PRO A 70 -2.82 -12.25 -1.15
N TRP A 71 -2.41 -11.10 -1.71
CA TRP A 71 -3.11 -9.81 -1.56
C TRP A 71 -4.19 -9.57 -2.62
N ASP A 72 -4.38 -10.45 -3.60
CA ASP A 72 -5.46 -10.31 -4.58
C ASP A 72 -6.84 -10.51 -3.92
N ALA A 73 -6.94 -11.43 -2.95
CA ALA A 73 -8.18 -11.66 -2.19
C ALA A 73 -8.60 -10.43 -1.36
N GLN A 74 -7.63 -9.67 -0.85
CA GLN A 74 -7.89 -8.44 -0.10
C GLN A 74 -8.50 -7.34 -1.01
N ARG A 75 -8.09 -7.28 -2.28
CA ARG A 75 -8.64 -6.33 -3.26
C ARG A 75 -10.06 -6.66 -3.65
N ALA A 76 -10.39 -7.95 -3.81
CA ALA A 76 -11.75 -8.39 -4.09
C ALA A 76 -12.73 -7.97 -2.98
N HIS A 77 -12.31 -8.07 -1.71
CA HIS A 77 -13.12 -7.57 -0.59
C HIS A 77 -13.32 -6.05 -0.60
N LYS A 78 -12.30 -5.26 -0.93
CA LYS A 78 -12.43 -3.79 -1.02
C LYS A 78 -13.32 -3.33 -2.17
N ALA A 79 -13.30 -4.03 -3.30
CA ALA A 79 -14.13 -3.71 -4.46
C ALA A 79 -15.62 -3.96 -4.21
N ASN A 80 -15.95 -4.92 -3.34
CA ASN A 80 -17.33 -5.24 -2.95
C ASN A 80 -17.89 -4.33 -1.85
N ASN A 81 -17.08 -3.44 -1.28
CA ASN A 81 -17.58 -2.48 -0.30
C ASN A 81 -18.25 -1.32 -1.04
N PRO A 82 -19.46 -0.87 -0.66
CA PRO A 82 -20.12 0.24 -1.34
C PRO A 82 -19.24 1.48 -1.24
N GLN A 83 -18.78 1.97 -2.40
CA GLN A 83 -18.10 3.26 -2.45
C GLN A 83 -19.14 4.37 -2.31
N PRO A 84 -18.89 5.36 -1.43
CA PRO A 84 -19.79 6.50 -1.32
C PRO A 84 -19.90 7.18 -2.67
N THR A 85 -21.13 7.57 -3.01
CA THR A 85 -21.41 8.28 -4.25
C THR A 85 -20.67 9.62 -4.28
N ALA A 86 -20.49 10.18 -5.48
CA ALA A 86 -19.83 11.48 -5.63
C ALA A 86 -20.54 12.62 -4.88
N ALA A 87 -21.84 12.49 -4.63
CA ALA A 87 -22.62 13.43 -3.82
C ALA A 87 -22.28 13.30 -2.32
N GLU A 88 -22.31 12.07 -1.78
CA GLU A 88 -21.96 11.80 -0.38
C GLU A 88 -20.50 12.16 -0.05
N SER A 89 -19.60 12.03 -1.02
CA SER A 89 -18.19 12.43 -0.86
C SER A 89 -18.01 13.96 -0.81
N LYS A 90 -18.82 14.72 -1.56
CA LYS A 90 -18.80 16.19 -1.53
C LYS A 90 -19.36 16.73 -0.22
N GLU A 91 -20.48 16.17 0.25
CA GLU A 91 -21.11 16.58 1.50
C GLU A 91 -20.18 16.36 2.71
N ARG A 92 -19.49 15.21 2.76
CA ARG A 92 -18.46 14.95 3.79
C ARG A 92 -17.27 15.93 3.72
N PHE A 93 -16.90 16.36 2.52
CA PHE A 93 -15.80 17.31 2.34
C PHE A 93 -16.21 18.72 2.79
N GLU A 94 -17.42 19.15 2.46
CA GLU A 94 -18.00 20.42 2.92
C GLU A 94 -18.16 20.45 4.46
N GLU A 95 -18.56 19.33 5.07
CA GLU A 95 -18.63 19.19 6.53
C GLU A 95 -17.25 19.31 7.21
N MET A 96 -16.19 18.73 6.61
CA MET A 96 -14.82 18.87 7.11
C MET A 96 -14.29 20.30 7.02
N LEU A 97 -14.61 21.01 5.93
CA LEU A 97 -14.25 22.42 5.77
C LEU A 97 -14.92 23.27 6.86
N ARG A 98 -16.21 23.07 7.09
CA ARG A 98 -16.95 23.83 8.11
C ARG A 98 -16.40 23.63 9.53
N ARG A 99 -16.02 22.38 9.88
CA ARG A 99 -15.37 22.08 11.16
C ARG A 99 -13.99 22.72 11.33
N THR A 100 -13.31 23.03 10.22
CA THR A 100 -11.97 23.65 10.23
C THR A 100 -12.06 25.17 10.28
N GLU A 101 -13.17 25.76 9.80
CA GLU A 101 -13.44 27.21 9.87
C GLU A 101 -14.05 27.64 11.22
N GLU A 102 -14.68 26.72 11.95
CA GLU A 102 -15.32 26.97 13.26
C GLU A 102 -14.36 26.81 14.47
N GLY A 103 -13.09 26.42 14.28
CA GLY A 103 -12.09 26.19 15.34
C GLY A 103 -10.84 27.04 15.19
#